data_AF-A0A8T0DHV7-F1
#
_entry.id   AF-A0A8T0DHV7-F1
#
_cell.length_a   1.000
_cell.length_b   1.000
_cell.length_c   1.000
_cell.angle_alpha   90.00
_cell.angle_beta   90.00
_cell.angle_gamma   90.00
#
_symmetry.space_group_name_H-M   'P 1'
#
loop_
_entity.id
_entity.type
_entity.pdbx_description
1 polymer ?
#
loop_
_entity_poly.entity_id
_entity_poly.type
_entity_poly.pdbx_seq_one_letter_code
_entity_poly.pdbx_strand_id
1 'polypeptide(L)'
;MQAAIENKLKSLNPAHLDVKDFSDGCGAKFDVFIVSDAFNGKPLLERHRMMNGVLSEEMPSIHALTLKTWTTSQWKSSMTSC
;
A
#
# COMPACT_ATOMS: atom_id res chain seq x y z
N MET A 1 -0.71 12.10 -9.60
CA MET A 1 0.29 11.14 -9.08
C MET A 1 -0.38 10.03 -8.28
N GLN A 2 -1.18 10.33 -7.26
CA GLN A 2 -1.95 9.32 -6.50
C GLN A 2 -2.71 8.29 -7.36
N ALA A 3 -3.45 8.74 -8.38
CA ALA A 3 -4.23 7.84 -9.23
C ALA A 3 -3.38 6.77 -9.96
N ALA A 4 -2.12 7.06 -10.29
CA ALA A 4 -1.23 6.10 -10.93
C ALA A 4 -0.83 4.98 -9.97
N ILE A 5 -0.47 5.33 -8.73
CA ILE A 5 -0.20 4.38 -7.64
C ILE A 5 -1.42 3.50 -7.40
N GLU A 6 -2.61 4.12 -7.28
CA GLU A 6 -3.85 3.41 -7.00
C GLU A 6 -4.21 2.43 -8.12
N ASN A 7 -4.09 2.84 -9.39
CA ASN A 7 -4.35 1.97 -10.54
C ASN A 7 -3.38 0.79 -10.62
N LYS A 8 -2.09 1.02 -10.35
CA LYS A 8 -1.09 -0.06 -10.30
C LYS A 8 -1.40 -1.06 -9.20
N LEU A 9 -1.77 -0.58 -8.02
CA LEU A 9 -2.11 -1.44 -6.89
C LEU A 9 -3.46 -2.14 -7.07
N LYS A 10 -4.41 -1.55 -7.79
CA LYS A 10 -5.66 -2.21 -8.19
C LYS A 10 -5.41 -3.47 -9.02
N SER A 11 -4.33 -3.54 -9.80
CA SER A 11 -3.97 -4.76 -10.55
C SER A 11 -3.67 -5.97 -9.66
N LEU A 12 -3.32 -5.74 -8.39
CA LEU A 12 -3.09 -6.79 -7.39
C LEU A 12 -4.41 -7.30 -6.76
N ASN A 13 -5.55 -6.77 -7.21
CA ASN A 13 -6.89 -7.12 -6.76
C ASN A 13 -7.04 -7.15 -5.22
N PRO A 14 -6.60 -6.09 -4.51
CA PRO A 14 -6.67 -6.07 -3.05
C PRO A 14 -8.12 -6.02 -2.58
N ALA A 15 -8.38 -6.62 -1.42
CA ALA A 15 -9.67 -6.52 -0.74
C ALA A 15 -9.98 -5.08 -0.33
N HIS A 16 -8.93 -4.29 -0.04
CA HIS A 16 -9.06 -2.87 0.25
C HIS A 16 -7.78 -2.11 -0.09
N LEU A 17 -7.97 -0.89 -0.58
CA LEU A 17 -6.90 0.01 -0.99
C LEU A 17 -7.29 1.43 -0.63
N ASP A 18 -6.46 2.08 0.16
CA ASP A 18 -6.58 3.49 0.53
C ASP A 18 -5.21 4.15 0.32
N VAL A 19 -5.17 5.22 -0.45
CA VAL A 19 -3.93 5.96 -0.75
C VAL A 19 -4.14 7.40 -0.31
N LYS A 20 -3.27 7.87 0.59
CA LYS A 20 -3.30 9.22 1.15
C LYS A 20 -2.00 9.95 0.85
N ASP A 21 -2.13 11.17 0.34
CA ASP A 21 -1.01 12.08 0.22
C ASP A 21 -0.76 12.76 1.58
N PHE A 22 0.45 12.62 2.12
CA PHE A 22 0.88 13.17 3.40
C PHE A 22 1.89 14.31 3.25
N SER A 23 2.07 14.81 2.03
CA SER A 23 3.14 15.74 1.68
C SER A 23 2.78 17.21 1.77
N ASP A 24 1.64 17.55 2.38
CA ASP A 24 1.17 18.94 2.57
C ASP A 24 1.24 19.82 1.30
N GLY A 25 1.10 19.20 0.12
CA GLY A 25 1.10 19.89 -1.19
C GLY A 25 2.40 19.78 -2.00
N CYS A 26 3.45 19.14 -1.49
CA CYS A 26 4.69 18.91 -2.25
C CYS A 26 4.65 17.66 -3.16
N GLY A 27 3.64 16.79 -3.02
CA GLY A 27 3.47 15.55 -3.80
C GLY A 27 4.56 14.49 -3.57
N ALA A 28 5.27 14.54 -2.44
CA ALA A 28 6.52 13.83 -2.22
C ALA A 28 6.41 12.65 -1.23
N LYS A 29 5.31 12.57 -0.48
CA LYS A 29 5.10 11.60 0.61
C LYS A 29 3.72 10.95 0.48
N PHE A 30 3.67 9.63 0.35
CA PHE A 30 2.42 8.90 0.20
C PHE A 30 2.30 7.80 1.26
N ASP A 31 1.12 7.70 1.86
CA ASP A 31 0.70 6.61 2.74
C ASP A 31 -0.24 5.70 1.95
N VAL A 32 0.17 4.45 1.74
CA VAL A 32 -0.61 3.43 1.08
C VAL A 32 -1.03 2.39 2.10
N PHE A 33 -2.32 2.25 2.31
CA PHE A 33 -2.93 1.19 3.09
C PHE A 33 -3.56 0.18 2.15
N ILE A 34 -3.04 -1.05 2.16
CA ILE A 34 -3.50 -2.12 1.28
C ILE A 34 -3.79 -3.37 2.11
N VAL A 35 -4.96 -3.95 1.86
CA VAL A 35 -5.38 -5.21 2.46
C VAL A 35 -5.57 -6.24 1.37
N SER A 36 -4.81 -7.33 1.45
CA SER A 36 -4.92 -8.43 0.50
C SER A 36 -4.50 -9.75 1.15
N ASP A 37 -5.16 -10.84 0.75
CA ASP A 37 -4.76 -12.20 1.12
C ASP A 37 -3.45 -12.63 0.44
N ALA A 38 -3.01 -11.92 -0.60
CA ALA A 38 -1.72 -12.16 -1.24
C ALA A 38 -0.52 -11.96 -0.29
N PHE A 39 -0.72 -11.20 0.80
CA PHE A 39 0.29 -10.99 1.84
C PHE A 39 0.27 -12.06 2.93
N ASN A 40 -0.74 -12.93 2.94
CA ASN A 40 -0.85 -13.99 3.91
C ASN A 40 0.28 -15.01 3.72
N GLY A 41 0.94 -15.41 4.81
CA GLY A 41 2.10 -16.30 4.77
C GLY A 41 3.40 -15.67 4.26
N LYS A 42 3.42 -14.41 3.82
CA LYS A 42 4.63 -13.71 3.39
C LYS A 42 5.21 -12.79 4.48
N PRO A 43 6.53 -12.73 4.65
CA PRO A 43 7.17 -11.83 5.61
C PRO A 43 7.06 -10.36 5.17
N LEU A 44 7.10 -9.44 6.13
CA LEU A 44 6.94 -7.99 5.90
C LEU A 44 7.87 -7.46 4.78
N LEU A 45 9.13 -7.91 4.77
CA LEU A 45 10.12 -7.50 3.78
C LEU A 45 9.71 -7.90 2.35
N GLU A 46 9.16 -9.09 2.17
CA GLU A 46 8.72 -9.56 0.85
C GLU A 46 7.49 -8.78 0.36
N ARG A 47 6.59 -8.42 1.28
CA ARG A 47 5.45 -7.54 0.98
C ARG A 47 5.94 -6.19 0.48
N HIS A 48 6.91 -5.60 1.19
CA HIS A 48 7.51 -4.33 0.79
C HIS A 48 8.23 -4.45 -0.56
N ARG A 49 8.95 -5.54 -0.82
CA ARG A 49 9.59 -5.78 -2.11
C ARG A 49 8.59 -5.87 -3.25
N MET A 50 7.48 -6.58 -3.08
CA MET A 50 6.43 -6.67 -4.10
C MET A 50 5.82 -5.29 -4.40
N MET A 51 5.47 -4.53 -3.35
CA MET A 51 4.91 -3.19 -3.49
C MET A 51 5.91 -2.22 -4.14
N ASN A 52 7.16 -2.23 -3.69
CA ASN A 52 8.23 -1.42 -4.29
C ASN A 52 8.51 -1.83 -5.74
N GLY A 53 8.35 -3.11 -6.10
CA GLY A 53 8.48 -3.57 -7.48
C GLY A 53 7.41 -2.96 -8.38
N VAL A 54 6.16 -2.98 -7.93
CA VAL A 54 5.03 -2.36 -8.67
C VAL A 54 5.19 -0.83 -8.77
N LEU A 55 5.70 -0.22 -7.71
CA LEU A 55 5.91 1.23 -7.62
C LEU A 55 7.30 1.68 -8.07
N SER A 56 8.13 0.77 -8.60
CA SER A 56 9.52 1.05 -8.95
C SER A 56 9.66 2.18 -9.97
N GLU A 57 8.68 2.31 -10.87
CA GLU A 57 8.68 3.38 -11.89
C GLU A 57 8.32 4.75 -11.29
N GLU A 58 7.53 4.80 -10.21
CA GLU A 58 7.13 6.04 -9.52
C GLU A 58 8.08 6.39 -8.36
N MET A 59 8.89 5.42 -7.93
CA MET A 59 9.86 5.54 -6.84
C MET A 59 10.85 6.73 -6.98
N PRO A 60 11.31 7.13 -8.18
CA PRO A 60 12.17 8.31 -8.33
C PRO A 60 11.44 9.62 -8.00
N SER A 61 10.11 9.65 -8.15
CA SER A 61 9.29 10.82 -7.87
C SER A 61 8.81 10.88 -6.43
N ILE A 62 8.81 9.76 -5.71
CA ILE A 62 8.34 9.64 -4.33
C ILE A 62 9.52 9.71 -3.37
N HIS A 63 9.56 10.74 -2.52
CA HIS A 63 10.61 10.93 -1.51
C HIS A 63 10.40 10.06 -0.26
N ALA A 64 9.14 9.85 0.15
CA ALA A 64 8.80 8.93 1.22
C ALA A 64 7.53 8.15 0.89
N LEU A 65 7.58 6.84 1.07
CA LEU A 65 6.44 5.96 0.84
C LEU A 65 6.22 5.10 2.09
N THR A 66 5.07 5.25 2.73
CA THR A 66 4.66 4.39 3.83
C THR A 66 3.74 3.30 3.29
N LEU A 67 4.14 2.05 3.46
CA LEU A 67 3.34 0.89 3.04
C LEU A 67 2.77 0.20 4.27
N LYS A 68 1.45 0.19 4.40
CA LYS A 68 0.73 -0.58 5.42
C LYS A 68 0.08 -1.77 4.72
N THR A 69 0.74 -2.92 4.79
CA THR A 69 0.33 -4.17 4.13
C THR A 69 -0.32 -5.12 5.13
N TRP A 70 -1.64 -5.17 5.12
CA TRP A 70 -2.42 -5.98 6.06
C TRP A 70 -3.03 -7.18 5.35
N THR A 71 -3.27 -8.25 6.10
CA THR A 71 -4.03 -9.40 5.61
C THR A 71 -5.51 -9.17 5.92
N THR A 72 -6.41 -9.82 5.17
CA THR A 72 -7.85 -9.69 5.44
C THR A 72 -8.18 -10.13 6.86
N SER A 73 -7.49 -11.15 7.39
CA SER A 73 -7.64 -11.61 8.77
C SER A 73 -7.25 -10.54 9.80
N GLN A 74 -6.12 -9.85 9.59
CA GLN A 74 -5.68 -8.77 10.50
C GLN A 74 -6.64 -7.58 10.45
N TRP A 75 -7.10 -7.20 9.26
CA TRP A 75 -8.05 -6.11 9.09
C TRP A 75 -9.39 -6.40 9.74
N LYS A 76 -9.95 -7.60 9.52
CA LYS A 76 -11.17 -8.05 10.21
C LYS A 76 -10.99 -8.01 11.73
N SER A 77 -9.84 -8.49 12.24
CA SER A 77 -9.56 -8.47 13.67
C SER A 77 -9.52 -7.05 14.25
N SER A 78 -8.97 -6.06 13.54
CA SER A 78 -8.93 -4.68 14.04
C SER A 78 -10.30 -4.00 14.01
N MET A 79 -11.16 -4.36 13.06
CA MET A 79 -12.53 -3.84 12.98
C MET A 79 -13.44 -4.43 14.06
N THR A 80 -13.05 -5.54 14.69
CA THR A 80 -13.87 -6.27 15.68
C THR A 80 -13.61 -5.80 17.13
N SER A 81 -12.86 -4.72 17.34
CA SER A 81 -12.71 -4.11 18.67
C SER A 81 -13.95 -3.30 19.02
N CYS A 82 -14.98 -3.98 19.53
CA CYS A 82 -16.05 -3.37 20.32
C CYS A 82 -15.59 -3.14 21.76
#